data_AF-A0A970IZ56-F1
#
_entry.id   AF-A0A970IZ56-F1
#
_cell.length_a   1.000
_cell.length_b   1.000
_cell.length_c   1.000
_cell.angle_alpha   90.00
_cell.angle_beta   90.00
_cell.angle_gamma   90.00
#
_symmetry.space_group_name_H-M   'P 1'
#
loop_
_entity.id
_entity.type
_entity.pdbx_description
1 polymer ?
#
loop_
_entity_poly.entity_id
_entity_poly.type
_entity_poly.pdbx_seq_one_letter_code
_entity_poly.pdbx_strand_id
1 'polypeptide(L)' 'MEKRSHIDPDKLEKIPSGKPFEYKDVVEDSFKDEDHTEDGKLFKAEVLSGVYSDVKLERDNDSRLVYRKL' A
#
# COMPACT_ATOMS: atom_id res chain seq x y z
N MET A 1 10.07 17.99 0.14
CA MET A 1 10.23 16.57 0.47
C MET A 1 8.83 16.01 0.60
N GLU A 2 8.35 15.31 -0.41
CA GLU A 2 7.03 14.67 -0.35
C GLU A 2 7.15 13.52 0.66
N LYS A 3 6.36 13.57 1.72
CA LYS A 3 6.24 12.44 2.65
C LYS A 3 5.63 11.30 1.84
N ARG A 4 6.35 10.17 1.75
CA ARG A 4 5.83 8.93 1.16
C ARG A 4 5.23 8.05 2.25
N SER A 5 4.39 7.10 1.85
CA SER A 5 3.91 6.08 2.78
C SER A 5 5.05 5.19 3.28
N HIS A 6 4.87 4.60 4.46
CA HIS A 6 5.87 3.77 5.14
C HIS A 6 5.75 2.31 4.67
N ILE A 7 5.83 2.12 3.35
CA ILE A 7 5.77 0.82 2.71
C ILE A 7 7.15 0.19 2.74
N ASP A 8 7.22 -1.00 3.31
CA ASP A 8 8.39 -1.86 3.27
C ASP A 8 8.54 -2.46 1.87
N PRO A 9 9.59 -2.08 1.11
CA PRO A 9 9.81 -2.58 -0.23
C PRO A 9 10.06 -4.10 -0.25
N ASP A 10 10.73 -4.66 0.77
CA ASP A 10 11.00 -6.10 0.85
C ASP A 10 9.70 -6.89 1.02
N LYS A 11 8.71 -6.34 1.72
CA LYS A 11 7.38 -6.96 1.83
C LYS A 11 6.62 -6.86 0.52
N LEU A 12 6.66 -5.71 -0.14
CA LEU A 12 5.99 -5.50 -1.42
C LEU A 12 6.56 -6.40 -2.54
N GLU A 13 7.89 -6.58 -2.59
CA GLU A 13 8.55 -7.45 -3.58
C GLU A 13 8.23 -8.94 -3.38
N LYS A 14 7.96 -9.36 -2.14
CA LYS A 14 7.56 -10.75 -1.84
C LYS A 14 6.16 -11.08 -2.34
N ILE A 15 5.34 -10.10 -2.70
CA ILE A 15 4.00 -10.32 -3.22
C ILE A 15 4.09 -10.74 -4.69
N PRO A 16 3.64 -11.95 -5.04
CA PRO A 16 3.68 -12.40 -6.43
C PRO A 16 2.75 -11.55 -7.31
N SER A 17 3.17 -11.29 -8.55
CA SER A 17 2.33 -10.65 -9.56
C SER A 17 0.97 -11.35 -9.71
N GLY A 18 -0.08 -10.56 -9.86
CA GLY A 18 -1.48 -10.99 -9.90
C GLY A 18 -2.11 -11.27 -8.53
N LYS A 19 -1.35 -11.27 -7.42
CA LYS A 19 -1.91 -11.52 -6.09
C LYS A 19 -2.50 -10.26 -5.47
N PRO A 20 -3.70 -10.38 -4.83
CA PRO A 20 -4.26 -9.31 -4.05
C PRO A 20 -3.53 -9.18 -2.70
N PHE A 21 -3.42 -7.96 -2.18
CA PHE A 21 -2.83 -7.64 -0.89
C PHE A 21 -3.44 -6.37 -0.30
N GLU A 22 -3.18 -6.12 0.98
CA GLU A 22 -3.64 -4.94 1.71
C GLU A 22 -2.45 -4.11 2.20
N TYR A 23 -2.69 -2.85 2.55
CA TYR A 23 -1.67 -1.95 3.11
C TYR A 23 -0.93 -2.58 4.31
N LYS A 24 -1.67 -3.23 5.22
CA LYS A 24 -1.10 -3.90 6.40
C LYS A 24 -0.11 -5.02 6.08
N ASP A 25 -0.17 -5.58 4.87
CA ASP A 25 0.71 -6.68 4.46
C ASP A 25 2.10 -6.14 4.03
N VAL A 26 2.19 -4.84 3.74
CA VAL A 26 3.37 -4.19 3.16
C VAL A 26 3.88 -3.00 3.97
N VAL A 27 3.17 -2.53 5.00
CA VAL A 27 3.64 -1.47 5.90
C VAL A 27 4.87 -1.93 6.70
N GLU A 28 5.81 -1.03 6.95
CA GLU A 28 6.96 -1.23 7.83
C GLU A 28 6.52 -1.64 9.25
N ASP A 29 7.15 -2.68 9.82
CA ASP A 29 6.84 -3.14 11.18
C ASP A 29 7.21 -2.12 12.28
N SER A 30 8.14 -1.21 11.98
CA SER A 30 8.53 -0.12 12.88
C SER A 30 7.53 1.04 12.91
N PHE A 31 6.57 1.06 11.97
CA PHE A 31 5.60 2.15 11.87
C PHE A 31 4.43 1.94 12.82
N LYS A 32 4.09 2.96 13.60
CA LYS A 32 3.10 2.86 14.68
C LYS A 32 1.68 2.68 14.13
N ASP A 33 0.96 1.72 14.69
CA ASP A 33 -0.44 1.41 14.31
C ASP A 33 -1.37 2.63 14.37
N GLU A 34 -1.13 3.57 15.30
CA GLU A 34 -1.90 4.81 15.44
C GLU A 34 -1.90 5.67 14.16
N ASP A 35 -0.81 5.62 13.39
CA ASP A 35 -0.62 6.41 12.18
C ASP A 35 -1.01 5.64 10.89
N HIS A 36 -1.33 4.33 10.98
CA HIS A 36 -1.62 3.48 9.82
C HIS A 36 -2.84 3.93 9.01
N THR A 37 -3.81 4.58 9.65
CA THR A 37 -5.01 5.05 8.95
C THR A 37 -4.67 6.19 7.98
N GLU A 38 -3.86 7.15 8.41
CA GLU A 38 -3.46 8.27 7.56
C GLU A 38 -2.42 7.83 6.52
N ASP A 39 -1.50 6.95 6.90
CA ASP A 39 -0.50 6.43 5.97
C ASP A 39 -1.09 5.50 4.90
N GLY A 40 -2.11 4.70 5.24
CA GLY A 40 -2.86 3.91 4.26
C GLY A 40 -3.59 4.79 3.23
N LYS A 41 -4.09 5.97 3.62
CA LYS A 41 -4.65 6.95 2.68
C LYS A 41 -3.58 7.55 1.77
N LEU A 42 -2.39 7.82 2.32
CA LEU A 42 -1.23 8.28 1.56
C LEU A 42 -0.80 7.23 0.53
N PHE A 43 -0.68 5.96 0.93
CA PHE A 43 -0.37 4.85 0.04
C PHE A 43 -1.39 4.71 -1.09
N LYS A 44 -2.70 4.82 -0.77
CA LYS A 44 -3.76 4.86 -1.78
C LYS A 44 -3.54 5.98 -2.80
N ALA A 45 -3.24 7.20 -2.34
CA ALA A 45 -2.99 8.34 -3.22
C ALA A 45 -1.74 8.10 -4.09
N GLU A 46 -0.68 7.53 -3.53
CA GLU A 46 0.55 7.20 -4.26
C GLU A 46 0.33 6.16 -5.36
N VAL A 47 -0.41 5.08 -5.06
CA VAL A 47 -0.81 4.07 -6.06
C VAL A 47 -1.64 4.71 -7.18
N LEU A 48 -2.62 5.56 -6.84
CA LEU A 48 -3.46 6.24 -7.83
C LEU A 48 -2.68 7.27 -8.67
N SER A 49 -1.65 7.89 -8.09
CA SER A 49 -0.76 8.84 -8.79
C SER A 49 0.31 8.16 -9.65
N GLY A 50 0.47 6.84 -9.54
CA GLY A 50 1.45 6.06 -10.30
C GLY A 50 2.85 6.01 -9.69
N VAL A 51 3.02 6.38 -8.41
CA VAL A 51 4.31 6.21 -7.69
C VAL A 51 4.71 4.73 -7.62
N TYR A 52 3.72 3.85 -7.43
CA TYR A 52 3.89 2.40 -7.48
C TYR A 52 3.38 1.86 -8.81
N SER A 53 4.24 1.88 -9.84
CA SER A 53 3.90 1.45 -11.21
C SER A 53 3.38 0.02 -11.30
N ASP A 54 3.84 -0.85 -10.40
CA ASP A 54 3.54 -2.28 -10.41
C ASP A 54 2.44 -2.64 -9.41
N VAL A 55 1.70 -1.65 -8.92
CA VAL A 55 0.60 -1.84 -7.98
C VAL A 55 -0.64 -1.15 -8.54
N LYS A 56 -1.78 -1.82 -8.46
CA LYS A 56 -3.06 -1.24 -8.83
C LYS A 56 -4.07 -1.42 -7.71
N LEU A 57 -4.93 -0.41 -7.52
CA LEU A 57 -6.11 -0.54 -6.67
C LEU A 57 -7.12 -1.50 -7.35
N GLU A 58 -7.39 -2.63 -6.71
CA GLU A 58 -8.31 -3.65 -7.21
C GLU A 58 -9.72 -3.46 -6.64
N ARG A 59 -9.84 -3.20 -5.33
CA ARG A 59 -11.12 -2.90 -4.69
C ARG A 59 -10.97 -1.77 -3.69
N ASP A 60 -12.01 -0.94 -3.68
CA ASP A 60 -12.17 0.19 -2.78
C ASP A 60 -13.60 0.19 -2.29
N ASN A 61 -13.85 -0.60 -1.25
CA ASN A 61 -15.10 -0.54 -0.51
C ASN A 61 -14.82 0.31 0.75
N ASP A 62 -15.78 1.10 1.23
CA ASP A 62 -15.63 2.00 2.39
C ASP A 62 -14.96 1.37 3.63
N SER A 63 -14.97 0.04 3.74
CA SER A 63 -14.37 -0.72 4.85
C SER A 63 -13.07 -1.46 4.50
N ARG A 64 -12.67 -1.57 3.23
CA ARG A 64 -11.53 -2.40 2.81
C ARG A 64 -10.91 -1.94 1.48
N LEU A 65 -9.62 -1.63 1.54
CA LEU A 65 -8.77 -1.35 0.38
C LEU A 65 -7.97 -2.61 0.02
N VAL A 66 -8.13 -3.07 -1.22
CA VAL A 66 -7.37 -4.21 -1.76
C VAL A 66 -6.61 -3.76 -3.00
N TYR A 67 -5.33 -4.05 -3.00
CA TYR A 67 -4.40 -3.77 -4.08
C TYR A 67 -4.04 -5.08 -4.78
N ARG A 68 -3.54 -5.01 -6.01
CA ARG A 68 -2.98 -6.14 -6.73
C ARG A 68 -1.61 -5.75 -7.29
N LYS A 69 -0.62 -6.62 -7.11
CA LYS A 69 0.69 -6.49 -7.78
C LYS A 69 0.52 -6.85 -9.25
N LEU A 70 1.05 -6.04 -10.16
CA LEU A 70 1.01 -6.28 -11.61
C LEU A 70 2.06 -7.30 -12.06
#